data_AF-A0A0G0ZMM5-F1
#
_entry.id   AF-A0A0G0ZMM5-F1
#
_cell.length_a   1.000
_cell.length_b   1.000
_cell.length_c   1.000
_cell.angle_alpha   90.00
_cell.angle_beta   90.00
_cell.angle_gamma   90.00
#
_symmetry.space_group_name_H-M   'P 1'
#
loop_
_entity.id
_entity.type
_entity.pdbx_description
1 polymer ?
#
loop_
_entity_poly.entity_id
_entity_poly.type
_entity_poly.pdbx_seq_one_letter_code
_entity_poly.pdbx_strand_id
1 'polypeptide(L)' 'MKNIMKNKKSLSDDRQGGFIQLIIIIIVALLVMRYFGITISGILDYFNLTWPDIINWLKEAVTWLKNLFNSVK' A
#
# COMPACT_ATOMS: atom_id res chain seq x y z
N MET A 1 37.78 -34.75 13.75
CA MET A 1 36.65 -34.34 14.61
C MET A 1 35.85 -33.24 13.89
N LYS A 2 34.59 -33.55 13.53
CA LYS A 2 33.43 -32.64 13.44
C LYS A 2 33.59 -31.33 12.62
N ASN A 3 33.50 -31.48 11.29
CA ASN A 3 33.09 -30.43 10.33
C ASN A 3 31.61 -30.01 10.54
N ILE A 4 31.28 -29.44 11.71
CA ILE A 4 29.90 -29.05 12.02
C ILE A 4 29.89 -27.76 12.84
N MET A 5 30.29 -26.66 12.24
CA MET A 5 29.68 -25.36 12.57
C MET A 5 29.56 -24.52 11.30
N LYS A 6 28.90 -25.12 10.30
CA LYS A 6 28.16 -24.36 9.30
C LYS A 6 27.01 -23.64 10.00
N ASN A 7 26.80 -22.42 9.55
CA ASN A 7 25.49 -21.79 9.46
C ASN A 7 24.90 -21.24 10.76
N LYS A 8 25.24 -19.98 11.02
CA LYS A 8 24.19 -19.04 11.38
C LYS A 8 24.36 -17.78 10.54
N LYS A 9 23.86 -17.84 9.30
CA LYS A 9 23.48 -16.63 8.57
C LYS A 9 22.31 -16.03 9.36
N SER A 10 22.60 -15.18 10.33
CA SER A 10 21.56 -14.44 11.05
C SER A 10 20.94 -13.46 10.07
N LEU A 11 19.81 -13.90 9.52
CA LEU A 11 18.73 -13.12 8.94
C LEU A 11 19.02 -11.63 8.90
N SER A 12 19.42 -11.17 7.71
CA SER A 12 19.43 -9.78 7.34
C SER A 12 18.10 -9.16 7.72
N ASP A 13 18.18 -8.07 8.49
CA ASP A 13 17.08 -7.33 9.04
C ASP A 13 16.50 -6.41 7.93
N ASP A 14 16.05 -7.01 6.83
CA ASP A 14 15.63 -6.31 5.60
C ASP A 14 14.23 -5.68 5.70
N ARG A 15 13.68 -5.53 6.91
CA ARG A 15 12.29 -5.08 7.13
C ARG A 15 12.10 -3.56 7.19
N GLN A 16 13.17 -2.76 7.10
CA GLN A 16 13.06 -1.30 7.14
C GLN A 16 12.74 -0.66 5.77
N GLY A 17 13.00 -1.34 4.66
CA GLY A 17 12.80 -0.79 3.31
C GLY A 17 11.35 -0.80 2.81
N GLY A 18 10.54 -1.75 3.27
CA GLY A 18 9.19 -1.99 2.72
C GLY A 18 8.20 -0.85 2.98
N PHE A 19 8.28 -0.21 4.16
CA PHE A 19 7.34 0.84 4.54
C PHE A 19 7.51 2.12 3.71
N ILE A 20 8.76 2.52 3.48
CA ILE A 20 9.07 3.70 2.66
C ILE A 20 8.66 3.46 1.20
N GLN A 21 8.91 2.25 0.66
CA GLN A 21 8.45 1.86 -0.67
C GLN A 21 6.92 1.97 -0.81
N LEU A 22 6.18 1.58 0.24
CA LEU A 22 4.72 1.62 0.25
C LEU A 22 4.18 3.06 0.26
N ILE A 23 4.81 3.96 1.03
CA ILE A 23 4.49 5.40 1.04
C ILE A 23 4.75 6.03 -0.34
N ILE A 24 5.87 5.70 -0.97
CA ILE A 24 6.23 6.20 -2.31
C ILE A 24 5.17 5.75 -3.32
N ILE A 25 4.72 4.50 -3.28
CA ILE A 25 3.67 3.98 -4.17
C ILE A 25 2.35 4.75 -3.98
N ILE A 26 1.94 5.03 -2.74
CA ILE A 26 0.73 5.82 -2.44
C ILE A 26 0.85 7.25 -3.00
N ILE A 27 2.00 7.90 -2.80
CA ILE A 27 2.26 9.25 -3.32
C ILE A 27 2.22 9.27 -4.84
N VAL A 28 2.84 8.29 -5.50
CA VAL A 28 2.83 8.16 -6.96
C VAL A 28 1.40 7.95 -7.48
N ALA A 29 0.61 7.09 -6.85
CA ALA A 29 -0.79 6.88 -7.23
C ALA A 29 -1.63 8.17 -7.10
N LEU A 30 -1.47 8.92 -6.01
CA LEU A 30 -2.13 10.21 -5.80
C LEU A 30 -1.71 11.26 -6.84
N LEU A 31 -0.42 11.32 -7.18
CA LEU A 31 0.13 12.20 -8.22
C LEU A 31 -0.42 11.84 -9.60
N VAL A 32 -0.51 10.56 -9.93
CA VAL A 32 -1.07 10.07 -11.19
C VAL A 32 -2.54 10.49 -11.31
N MET A 33 -3.35 10.26 -10.28
CA MET A 33 -4.76 10.72 -10.26
C MET A 33 -4.88 12.23 -10.48
N ARG A 34 -4.01 13.01 -9.84
CA ARG A 34 -3.96 14.47 -9.99
C ARG A 34 -3.49 14.90 -11.40
N TYR A 35 -2.51 14.22 -11.97
CA TYR A 35 -1.95 14.53 -13.29
C TYR A 35 -2.93 14.28 -14.41
N PHE A 36 -3.64 13.14 -14.37
CA PHE A 36 -4.65 12.82 -15.37
C PHE A 36 -5.95 13.62 -15.20
N GLY A 37 -6.02 14.54 -14.22
CA GLY A 37 -7.21 15.35 -13.94
C GLY A 37 -8.43 14.50 -13.61
N ILE A 38 -8.20 13.27 -13.13
CA ILE A 38 -9.25 12.28 -12.95
C ILE A 38 -10.04 12.71 -11.72
N THR A 39 -11.21 13.31 -11.96
CA THR A 39 -12.17 13.60 -10.91
C THR A 39 -12.90 12.32 -10.54
N ILE A 40 -13.22 12.18 -9.26
CA ILE A 40 -14.01 11.05 -8.74
C ILE A 40 -15.30 10.91 -9.55
N SER A 41 -15.90 12.03 -9.98
CA SER A 41 -17.07 12.05 -10.86
C SER A 41 -16.84 11.47 -12.25
N GLY A 42 -15.68 11.71 -12.88
CA GLY A 42 -15.35 11.12 -14.19
C GLY A 42 -15.10 9.62 -14.13
N ILE A 43 -14.52 9.13 -13.02
CA ILE A 43 -14.37 7.68 -12.76
C ILE A 43 -15.74 7.05 -12.52
N LEU A 44 -16.57 7.67 -11.67
CA LEU A 44 -17.92 7.20 -11.37
C LEU A 44 -18.72 6.97 -12.64
N ASP A 45 -18.69 7.95 -13.54
CA ASP A 45 -19.42 7.91 -14.80
C ASP A 45 -18.88 6.83 -15.75
N TYR A 46 -17.55 6.71 -15.89
CA TYR A 46 -16.92 5.67 -16.71
C TYR A 46 -17.20 4.24 -16.22
N PHE A 47 -17.29 4.04 -14.90
CA PHE A 47 -17.49 2.73 -14.30
C PHE A 47 -18.95 2.42 -13.93
N ASN A 48 -19.90 3.32 -14.22
CA ASN A 48 -21.29 3.24 -13.73
C ASN A 48 -21.38 3.02 -12.20
N LEU A 49 -20.40 3.53 -11.46
CA LEU A 49 -20.37 3.41 -10.01
C LEU A 49 -21.23 4.51 -9.39
N THR A 50 -21.88 4.19 -8.28
CA THR A 50 -22.65 5.19 -7.53
C THR A 50 -21.82 5.79 -6.40
N TRP A 51 -22.17 7.00 -5.96
CA TRP A 51 -21.53 7.66 -4.80
C TRP A 51 -21.43 6.77 -3.54
N PRO A 52 -22.46 5.98 -3.17
CA PRO A 52 -22.38 5.02 -2.08
C PRO A 52 -21.26 3.99 -2.25
N ASP A 53 -21.06 3.47 -3.45
CA ASP A 53 -20.05 2.45 -3.74
C ASP A 53 -18.63 3.01 -3.54
N ILE A 54 -18.41 4.26 -3.99
CA ILE A 54 -17.13 4.94 -3.76
C ILE A 54 -16.90 5.24 -2.29
N ILE A 55 -17.92 5.68 -1.55
CA ILE A 55 -17.78 5.92 -0.12
C ILE A 55 -17.47 4.62 0.61
N ASN A 56 -18.08 3.50 0.20
CA ASN A 56 -17.80 2.20 0.78
C ASN A 56 -16.37 1.73 0.47
N TRP A 57 -15.97 1.79 -0.79
CA TRP A 57 -14.60 1.49 -1.21
C TRP A 57 -13.56 2.36 -0.48
N LEU A 58 -13.83 3.65 -0.31
CA LEU A 58 -12.95 4.58 0.40
C LEU A 58 -12.79 4.18 1.88
N LYS A 59 -13.90 3.78 2.54
CA LYS A 59 -13.85 3.28 3.92
C LYS A 59 -13.01 2.02 4.04
N GLU A 60 -13.12 1.09 3.10
CA GLU A 60 -12.32 -0.12 3.06
C GLU A 60 -10.83 0.19 2.84
N ALA A 61 -10.52 1.09 1.89
CA ALA A 61 -9.16 1.52 1.61
C ALA A 61 -8.50 2.20 2.83
N VAL A 62 -9.24 3.07 3.53
CA VAL A 62 -8.75 3.72 4.77
C VAL A 62 -8.57 2.71 5.90
N THR A 63 -9.46 1.72 6.02
CA THR A 63 -9.35 0.66 7.03
C THR A 63 -8.13 -0.23 6.77
N TRP A 64 -7.91 -0.62 5.52
CA TRP A 64 -6.71 -1.33 5.09
C TRP A 64 -5.44 -0.52 5.39
N LEU A 65 -5.44 0.78 5.09
CA LEU A 65 -4.30 1.67 5.37
C LEU A 65 -3.98 1.74 6.87
N LYS A 66 -5.01 1.86 7.72
CA LYS A 66 -4.85 1.82 9.18
C LYS A 66 -4.25 0.50 9.65
N ASN A 67 -4.74 -0.62 9.12
CA ASN A 67 -4.20 -1.94 9.46
C ASN A 67 -2.74 -2.10 9.04
N LEU A 68 -2.37 -1.54 7.89
CA LEU A 68 -0.98 -1.50 7.42
C LEU A 68 -0.07 -0.70 8.36
N PHE A 69 -0.49 0.49 8.75
CA PHE A 69 0.26 1.32 9.70
C PHE A 69 0.41 0.65 11.05
N ASN A 70 -0.64 0.00 11.54
CA ASN A 70 -0.60 -0.76 12.79
C ASN A 70 0.30 -2.00 12.67
N SER A 71 0.38 -2.63 11.50
CA SER A 71 1.24 -3.79 11.27
C SER A 71 2.73 -3.46 11.19
N VAL A 72 3.08 -2.19 10.97
CA VAL A 72 4.48 -1.73 10.89
C VAL A 72 4.98 -1.18 12.24
N LYS A 73 4.08 -0.98 13.21
CA LYS A 73 4.39 -0.53 14.57
C LYS A 73 4.65 -1.72 15.51
#